data_AF-A0A7C5SLF6-F1
#
_entry.id   AF-A0A7C5SLF6-F1
#
_cell.length_a   1.000
_cell.length_b   1.000
_cell.length_c   1.000
_cell.angle_alpha   90.00
_cell.angle_beta   90.00
_cell.angle_gamma   90.00
#
_symmetry.space_group_name_H-M   'P 1'
#
loop_
_entity.id
_entity.type
_entity.pdbx_description
1 polymer ?
#
loop_
_entity_poly.entity_id
_entity_poly.type
_entity_poly.pdbx_seq_one_letter_code
_entity_poly.pdbx_strand_id
1 'polypeptide(L)' 'MNTDKIIRDIVSRRSPDGSYLVISLNSSEAKKIILQYSDISVEESGYLLVVKSRSRRVIEELARKLLARGFLVVK' A
#
# COMPACT_ATOMS: atom_id res chain seq x y z
N MET A 1 -13.17 9.79 -11.02
CA MET A 1 -13.04 9.06 -9.73
C MET A 1 -12.27 9.92 -8.76
N ASN A 2 -12.77 10.12 -7.52
CA ASN A 2 -12.06 10.92 -6.53
C ASN A 2 -10.96 10.06 -5.88
N THR A 3 -9.71 10.28 -6.27
CA THR A 3 -8.53 9.56 -5.78
C THR A 3 -8.46 9.51 -4.26
N ASP A 4 -8.84 10.60 -3.58
CA ASP A 4 -8.83 10.65 -2.12
C ASP A 4 -9.84 9.70 -1.48
N LYS A 5 -10.99 9.47 -2.13
CA LYS A 5 -12.00 8.52 -1.65
C LYS A 5 -11.47 7.08 -1.73
N ILE A 6 -10.85 6.72 -2.84
CA ILE A 6 -10.28 5.38 -3.06
C ILE A 6 -9.17 5.10 -2.04
N ILE A 7 -8.26 6.06 -1.83
CA ILE A 7 -7.18 5.91 -0.87
C ILE A 7 -7.74 5.77 0.56
N ARG A 8 -8.72 6.60 0.94
CA ARG A 8 -9.37 6.48 2.27
C ARG A 8 -10.03 5.12 2.47
N ASP A 9 -10.72 4.60 1.46
CA ASP A 9 -11.39 3.30 1.53
C ASP A 9 -10.38 2.15 1.66
N ILE A 10 -9.27 2.19 0.92
CA ILE A 10 -8.20 1.18 1.01
C ILE A 10 -7.52 1.23 2.38
N VAL A 11 -7.14 2.42 2.84
CA VAL A 11 -6.42 2.59 4.12
C VAL A 11 -7.34 2.46 5.33
N SER A 12 -8.66 2.44 5.15
CA SER A 12 -9.59 2.09 6.23
C SER A 12 -9.43 0.64 6.72
N ARG A 13 -8.87 -0.23 5.86
CA ARG A 13 -8.63 -1.64 6.18
C ARG A 13 -7.46 -1.75 7.17
N ARG A 14 -7.73 -2.34 8.33
CA ARG A 14 -6.72 -2.65 9.35
C ARG A 14 -6.50 -4.15 9.44
N SER A 15 -5.26 -4.56 9.63
CA SER A 15 -4.94 -5.93 10.01
C SER A 15 -5.33 -6.20 11.47
N PRO A 16 -5.43 -7.48 11.89
CA PRO A 16 -5.83 -7.84 13.26
C PRO A 16 -4.95 -7.23 14.36
N ASP A 17 -3.69 -6.93 14.04
CA ASP A 17 -2.75 -6.27 14.95
C ASP A 17 -2.99 -4.75 15.06
N GLY A 18 -3.90 -4.18 14.28
CA GLY A 18 -4.22 -2.75 14.23
C GLY A 18 -3.40 -1.93 13.24
N SER A 19 -2.54 -2.55 12.44
CA SER A 19 -1.76 -1.87 11.40
C SER A 19 -2.62 -1.51 10.18
N TYR A 20 -2.26 -0.43 9.49
CA TYR A 20 -2.84 -0.05 8.21
C TYR A 20 -2.15 -0.83 7.10
N LEU A 21 -2.88 -1.17 6.03
CA LEU A 21 -2.33 -1.96 4.94
C LEU A 21 -2.73 -1.45 3.55
N VAL A 22 -1.86 -1.69 2.58
CA VAL A 22 -2.12 -1.54 1.15
C VAL A 22 -1.64 -2.78 0.41
N ILE A 23 -2.31 -3.09 -0.70
CA ILE A 23 -1.97 -4.21 -1.56
C ILE A 23 -1.45 -3.67 -2.88
N SER A 24 -0.26 -4.11 -3.28
CA SER A 24 0.38 -3.76 -4.55
C SER A 24 0.60 -5.00 -5.40
N LEU A 25 0.78 -4.81 -6.71
CA LEU A 25 1.37 -5.83 -7.57
C LEU A 25 2.82 -6.10 -7.17
N ASN A 26 3.26 -7.36 -7.27
CA ASN A 26 4.65 -7.76 -7.09
C ASN A 26 5.44 -7.53 -8.37
N SER A 27 5.83 -6.28 -8.62
CA SER A 27 6.74 -5.89 -9.70
C SER A 27 8.01 -5.26 -9.14
N SER A 28 9.10 -5.31 -9.91
CA SER A 28 10.36 -4.67 -9.56
C SER A 28 10.20 -3.16 -9.34
N GLU A 29 9.34 -2.51 -10.13
CA GLU A 29 9.02 -1.09 -10.03
C GLU A 29 8.24 -0.78 -8.75
N ALA A 30 7.25 -1.62 -8.39
CA ALA A 30 6.51 -1.46 -7.15
C ALA A 30 7.44 -1.63 -5.94
N LYS A 31 8.31 -2.65 -5.95
CA LYS A 31 9.31 -2.88 -4.91
C LYS A 31 10.23 -1.67 -4.73
N LYS A 32 10.73 -1.07 -5.81
CA LYS A 32 11.55 0.15 -5.75
C LYS A 32 10.86 1.32 -5.05
N ILE A 33 9.54 1.45 -5.19
CA ILE A 33 8.76 2.51 -4.54
C ILE A 33 8.56 2.19 -3.06
N ILE A 34 8.20 0.94 -2.76
CA ILE A 34 7.95 0.45 -1.40
C ILE A 34 9.21 0.56 -0.54
N LEU A 35 10.36 0.16 -1.08
CA LEU A 35 11.66 0.20 -0.38
C LEU A 35 12.17 1.62 -0.05
N GLN A 36 11.50 2.68 -0.52
CA GLN A 36 11.79 4.06 -0.10
C GLN A 36 11.31 4.36 1.34
N TYR A 37 10.51 3.47 1.91
CA TYR A 37 9.92 3.63 3.24
C TYR A 37 10.60 2.67 4.21
N SER A 38 10.99 3.17 5.39
CA SER A 38 11.69 2.40 6.43
C SER A 38 10.76 1.87 7.53
N ASP A 39 9.61 2.51 7.76
CA ASP A 39 8.63 2.15 8.79
C ASP A 39 7.47 1.33 8.19
N ILE A 40 7.83 0.26 7.48
CA ILE A 40 6.87 -0.65 6.84
C ILE A 40 7.31 -2.11 7.02
N SER A 41 6.32 -3.00 7.02
CA SER A 41 6.51 -4.44 6.83
C SER A 41 5.95 -4.84 5.47
N VAL A 42 6.65 -5.72 4.77
CA VAL A 42 6.25 -6.20 3.43
C VAL A 42 6.16 -7.72 3.45
N GLU A 43 5.00 -8.24 3.09
CA GLU A 43 4.75 -9.66 2.91
C GLU A 43 4.53 -9.95 1.42
N GLU A 44 5.31 -10.86 0.85
CA GLU A 44 5.14 -11.30 -0.54
C GLU A 44 4.15 -12.46 -0.61
N SER A 45 3.15 -12.34 -1.49
CA SER A 45 2.15 -13.38 -1.72
C SER A 45 1.97 -13.58 -3.23
N GLY A 46 2.90 -14.33 -3.83
CA GLY A 46 2.92 -14.59 -5.27
C GLY A 46 3.00 -13.28 -6.07
N TYR A 47 1.93 -12.97 -6.81
CA TYR A 47 1.83 -11.76 -7.66
C TYR A 47 1.46 -10.48 -6.88
N LEU A 48 1.31 -10.56 -5.56
CA LEU A 48 0.94 -9.44 -4.69
C LEU A 48 2.00 -9.16 -3.63
N LEU A 49 2.05 -7.90 -3.21
CA LEU A 49 2.77 -7.41 -2.04
C LEU A 49 1.76 -6.82 -1.08
N VAL A 50 1.77 -7.30 0.16
CA VAL A 50 0.99 -6.72 1.26
C VAL A 50 1.93 -5.86 2.07
N VAL A 51 1.72 -4.54 2.06
CA VAL A 51 2.54 -3.59 2.80
C VAL A 51 1.75 -3.09 3.99
N LYS A 52 2.33 -3.20 5.20
CA LYS A 52 1.72 -2.84 6.47
C LYS A 52 2.54 -1.76 7.17
N SER A 53 1.89 -0.86 7.89
CA SER A 53 2.55 0.09 8.81
C SER A 53 1.60 0.53 9.92
N ARG A 54 2.16 0.92 11.05
CA ARG A 54 1.41 1.59 12.14
C ARG A 54 1.07 3.04 11.77
N SER A 55 1.83 3.64 10.86
CA SER A 55 1.61 5.01 10.40
C SER A 55 0.60 5.05 9.26
N ARG A 56 -0.60 5.56 9.54
CA ARG A 56 -1.63 5.81 8.52
C ARG A 56 -1.10 6.68 7.39
N ARG A 57 -0.37 7.74 7.75
CA ARG A 57 0.18 8.71 6.79
C ARG A 57 1.13 8.05 5.80
N VAL A 58 2.01 7.18 6.28
CA VAL A 58 2.96 6.42 5.43
C VAL A 58 2.19 5.58 4.42
N ILE A 59 1.16 4.86 4.86
CA ILE A 59 0.34 4.02 3.98
C ILE A 59 -0.47 4.85 2.97
N GLU A 60 -1.03 6.00 3.36
CA GLU A 60 -1.75 6.89 2.43
C GLU A 60 -0.81 7.47 1.37
N GLU A 61 0.37 7.94 1.75
CA GLU A 61 1.37 8.45 0.81
C GLU A 61 1.87 7.35 -0.14
N LEU A 62 2.15 6.16 0.37
CA LEU A 62 2.54 5.01 -0.43
C LEU A 62 1.43 4.59 -1.41
N ALA A 63 0.19 4.50 -0.94
CA ALA A 63 -0.97 4.17 -1.76
C ALA A 63 -1.12 5.15 -2.93
N ARG A 64 -0.95 6.45 -2.69
CA ARG A 64 -0.98 7.47 -3.75
C ARG A 64 0.11 7.25 -4.79
N LYS A 65 1.35 6.98 -4.37
CA LYS A 65 2.48 6.71 -5.28
C LYS A 65 2.27 5.44 -6.12
N LEU A 66 1.73 4.39 -5.51
CA LEU A 66 1.44 3.13 -6.19
C LEU A 66 0.26 3.28 -7.18
N LEU A 67 -0.79 4.00 -6.79
CA LEU A 67 -1.96 4.25 -7.62
C LEU A 67 -1.59 5.07 -8.85
N ALA A 68 -0.81 6.14 -8.67
CA ALA A 68 -0.36 7.01 -9.77
C ALA A 68 0.46 6.26 -10.83
N ARG A 69 1.04 5.11 -10.49
CA ARG A 69 1.81 4.26 -11.40
C ARG A 69 1.11 2.96 -11.78
N GLY A 70 -0.14 2.78 -11.39
CA GLY A 70 -0.94 1.60 -11.74
C GLY A 70 -0.55 0.31 -11.02
N PHE A 71 0.18 0.39 -9.91
CA PHE A 71 0.62 -0.79 -9.14
C PHE A 71 -0.29 -1.10 -7.95
N LEU A 72 -1.12 -0.13 -7.52
CA LEU A 72 -2.05 -0.33 -6.41
C LEU A 72 -3.21 -1.24 -6.85
N VAL A 73 -3.47 -2.27 -6.05
CA VAL A 73 -4.63 -3.14 -6.27
C VAL A 73 -5.84 -2.51 -5.61
N VAL A 74 -6.75 -2.01 -6.45
CA VAL A 74 -8.02 -1.42 -6.05
C VAL A 74 -9.12 -2.45 -6.35
N LYS A 75 -9.54 -3.20 -5.34
CA LYS A 75 -10.73 -4.09 -5.40
C LYS A 75 -11.72 -3.69 -4.33
#